data_AF-A0A820QDY9-F1
#
_entry.id   AF-A0A820QDY9-F1
#
_cell.length_a   1.000
_cell.length_b   1.000
_cell.length_c   1.000
_cell.angle_alpha   90.00
_cell.angle_beta   90.00
_cell.angle_gamma   90.00
#
_symmetry.space_group_name_H-M   'P 1'
#
loop_
_entity.id
_entity.type
_entity.pdbx_description
1 polymer ?
#
loop_
_entity_poly.entity_id
_entity_poly.type
_entity_poly.pdbx_seq_one_letter_code
_entity_poly.pdbx_strand_id
1 'polypeptide(L)' 'MASYLLGVIAAEYIFRIVPVGTHTWNKFIRPTDLITLFEKNGFSVVLNNGMIYNPITNRWSWSENKAINYALCAVKN' A
#
# COMPACT_ATOMS: atom_id res chain seq x y z
N MET A 1 11.83 -2.44 -7.45
CA MET A 1 12.57 -1.44 -6.66
C MET A 1 12.45 -0.04 -7.26
N ALA A 2 12.84 0.17 -8.53
CA ALA A 2 12.83 1.49 -9.16
C ALA A 2 11.44 2.15 -9.28
N SER A 3 10.39 1.38 -9.63
CA SER A 3 9.02 1.90 -9.76
C SER A 3 8.41 2.39 -8.44
N TYR A 4 8.83 1.82 -7.31
CA TYR A 4 8.37 2.20 -5.97
C TYR A 4 8.89 3.58 -5.57
N LEU A 5 10.21 3.78 -5.69
CA LEU A 5 10.84 5.06 -5.38
C LEU A 5 10.29 6.16 -6.28
N LEU A 6 10.07 5.85 -7.56
CA LEU A 6 9.49 6.79 -8.51
C LEU A 6 8.04 7.14 -8.15
N GLY A 7 7.27 6.18 -7.64
CA GLY A 7 5.92 6.40 -7.12
C GLY A 7 5.89 7.31 -5.87
N VAL A 8 6.80 7.08 -4.91
CA VAL A 8 6.93 7.94 -3.72
C VAL A 8 7.35 9.35 -4.10
N ILE A 9 8.35 9.49 -4.98
CA ILE A 9 8.81 10.80 -5.46
C ILE A 9 7.68 11.52 -6.18
N ALA A 10 6.97 10.83 -7.07
CA ALA A 10 5.84 11.41 -7.77
C ALA A 10 4.74 11.85 -6.80
N ALA A 11 4.37 11.04 -5.81
CA ALA A 11 3.27 11.35 -4.90
C ALA A 11 3.60 12.49 -3.91
N GLU A 12 4.82 12.52 -3.36
CA GLU A 12 5.22 13.49 -2.33
C GLU A 12 5.76 14.79 -2.92
N TYR A 13 6.59 14.70 -3.96
CA TYR A 13 7.36 15.85 -4.45
C TYR A 13 6.76 16.47 -5.72
N ILE A 14 6.13 15.67 -6.60
CA ILE A 14 5.55 16.16 -7.86
C ILE A 14 4.07 16.53 -7.69
N PHE A 15 3.24 15.56 -7.31
CA PHE A 15 1.79 15.72 -7.24
C PHE A 15 1.29 16.23 -5.87
N ARG A 16 2.13 16.19 -4.83
CA ARG A 16 1.80 16.61 -3.45
C ARG A 16 0.49 16.02 -2.93
N ILE A 17 0.24 14.75 -3.24
CA ILE A 17 -0.97 14.02 -2.83
C ILE A 17 -0.95 13.79 -1.31
N VAL A 18 0.25 13.62 -0.75
CA VAL A 18 0.52 13.47 0.69
C VAL A 18 1.72 14.31 1.11
N PRO A 19 1.89 14.63 2.40
CA PRO A 19 3.05 15.38 2.90
C PRO A 19 4.38 14.68 2.58
N VAL A 20 5.45 15.46 2.40
CA VAL A 20 6.80 14.94 2.23
C VAL A 20 7.25 14.21 3.49
N GLY A 21 7.84 13.02 3.33
CA GLY A 21 8.27 12.15 4.42
C GLY A 21 7.19 11.17 4.90
N THR A 22 6.02 11.13 4.26
CA THR A 22 4.95 10.16 4.57
C THR A 22 5.42 8.72 4.35
N HIS A 23 6.18 8.47 3.29
CA HIS A 23 6.71 7.15 2.97
C HIS A 23 8.13 6.99 3.51
N THR A 24 8.28 6.28 4.63
CA THR A 24 9.58 5.83 5.13
C THR A 24 9.82 4.36 4.77
N TRP A 25 10.84 4.07 3.96
CA TRP A 25 11.07 2.71 3.43
C TRP A 25 11.24 1.64 4.53
N ASN A 26 11.97 1.96 5.59
CA ASN A 26 12.21 1.04 6.72
C ASN A 26 10.93 0.68 7.51
N LYS A 27 9.82 1.41 7.30
CA LYS A 27 8.52 1.14 7.93
C LYS A 27 7.57 0.39 6.99
N PHE A 28 7.96 0.14 5.74
CA PHE A 28 7.10 -0.57 4.79
C PHE A 28 7.11 -2.07 5.09
N ILE A 29 6.02 -2.57 5.66
CA ILE A 29 5.82 -4.00 5.90
C ILE A 29 5.36 -4.65 4.60
N ARG A 30 6.03 -5.73 4.17
CA ARG A 30 5.60 -6.47 2.98
C ARG A 30 4.24 -7.14 3.24
N PRO A 31 3.31 -7.15 2.26
CA PRO A 31 1.99 -7.77 2.45
C PRO A 31 2.06 -9.21 2.94
N THR A 32 3.04 -9.99 2.45
CA THR A 32 3.23 -11.39 2.83
C THR A 32 3.60 -11.56 4.31
N ASP A 33 4.42 -10.65 4.84
CA ASP A 33 4.83 -10.70 6.25
C ASP A 33 3.64 -10.36 7.16
N LEU A 34 2.82 -9.39 6.74
CA LEU A 34 1.63 -8.98 7.48
C LEU A 34 0.53 -10.06 7.44
N ILE A 35 0.31 -10.72 6.31
CA ILE A 35 -0.61 -11.86 6.20
C ILE A 35 -0.18 -12.99 7.14
N THR A 36 1.11 -13.36 7.08
CA THR A 36 1.67 -14.41 7.95
C THR A 36 1.48 -14.05 9.43
N LEU A 37 1.63 -12.77 9.80
CA LEU A 37 1.41 -12.30 11.16
C LEU A 37 -0.06 -12.46 11.57
N PHE A 38 -1.01 -12.09 10.72
CA PHE A 38 -2.44 -12.24 11.01
C PHE A 38 -2.84 -13.71 11.17
N GLU A 39 -2.43 -14.57 10.24
CA GLU A 39 -2.74 -16.00 10.27
C GLU A 39 -2.22 -16.67 11.53
N LYS A 40 -0.97 -16.35 11.94
CA LYS A 40 -0.38 -16.85 13.20
C LYS A 40 -1.13 -16.42 14.46
N ASN A 41 -1.90 -15.33 14.39
CA ASN A 41 -2.68 -14.80 15.51
C ASN A 41 -4.17 -15.16 15.43
N GLY A 42 -4.54 -16.13 14.59
CA GLY A 42 -5.93 -16.61 14.49
C GLY A 42 -6.85 -15.67 13.72
N PHE A 43 -6.31 -14.86 12.81
CA PHE A 43 -7.11 -14.06 11.88
C PHE A 43 -7.09 -14.69 10.49
N SER A 44 -8.19 -14.56 9.76
CA SER A 44 -8.31 -14.91 8.35
C SER A 44 -8.28 -13.65 7.49
N VAL A 45 -7.35 -13.57 6.54
CA VAL A 45 -7.24 -12.41 5.63
C VAL A 45 -8.30 -12.53 4.52
N VAL A 46 -9.18 -11.55 4.41
CA VAL A 46 -10.31 -11.54 3.46
C VAL A 46 -10.11 -10.56 2.31
N LEU A 47 -9.22 -9.58 2.45
CA LEU A 47 -8.87 -8.63 1.38
C LEU A 47 -7.37 -8.33 1.44
N ASN A 48 -6.75 -8.26 0.28
CA ASN A 48 -5.34 -7.89 0.13
C ASN A 48 -5.12 -7.30 -1.28
N ASN A 49 -5.39 -6.00 -1.44
CA ASN A 49 -5.37 -5.33 -2.74
C ASN A 49 -4.49 -4.09 -2.68
N GLY A 50 -3.84 -3.78 -3.79
CA GLY A 50 -3.19 -2.51 -4.02
C GLY A 50 -4.20 -1.41 -4.31
N MET A 51 -3.77 -0.16 -4.22
CA MET A 51 -4.57 1.00 -4.63
C MET A 51 -3.80 1.86 -5.62
N ILE A 52 -4.50 2.35 -6.64
CA ILE A 52 -3.95 3.29 -7.62
C ILE A 52 -4.76 4.58 -7.55
N TYR A 53 -4.05 5.69 -7.57
CA TYR A 53 -4.64 7.02 -7.68
C TYR A 53 -4.49 7.53 -9.11
N ASN A 54 -5.60 7.99 -9.68
CA ASN A 54 -5.61 8.71 -10.95
C ASN A 54 -5.66 10.23 -10.67
N PRO A 55 -4.58 10.98 -10.94
CA PRO A 55 -4.52 12.41 -10.68
C PRO A 55 -5.39 13.23 -11.63
N ILE A 56 -5.68 12.72 -12.84
CA ILE A 56 -6.52 13.41 -13.83
C ILE A 56 -7.98 13.41 -13.37
N THR A 57 -8.47 12.25 -12.91
CA THR A 57 -9.86 12.11 -12.47
C THR A 57 -10.04 12.37 -10.97
N ASN A 58 -8.94 12.54 -10.23
CA ASN A 58 -8.90 12.63 -8.77
C ASN A 58 -9.67 11.48 -8.09
N ARG A 59 -9.42 10.24 -8.53
CA ARG A 59 -10.11 9.05 -8.01
C ARG A 59 -9.14 7.94 -7.66
N TRP A 60 -9.51 7.16 -6.65
CA TRP A 60 -8.84 5.93 -6.26
C TRP A 60 -9.55 4.71 -6.83
N SER A 61 -8.78 3.70 -7.19
CA SER A 61 -9.28 2.40 -7.63
C SER A 61 -8.45 1.26 -7.04
N TRP A 62 -9.09 0.10 -6.89
CA TRP A 62 -8.40 -1.13 -6.51
C TRP A 62 -7.47 -1.60 -7.62
N SER A 63 -6.39 -2.26 -7.22
CA SER A 63 -5.39 -2.85 -8.11
C SER A 63 -4.88 -4.15 -7.53
N GLU A 64 -4.40 -5.04 -8.39
CA GLU A 64 -3.67 -6.24 -7.97
C GLU A 64 -2.22 -5.91 -7.56
N ASN A 65 -1.69 -4.76 -8.00
CA ASN A 65 -0.33 -4.35 -7.75
C ASN A 65 -0.16 -3.70 -6.36
N LYS A 66 0.51 -4.42 -5.45
CA LYS A 66 0.76 -4.04 -4.05
C LYS A 66 2.14 -3.41 -3.82
N ALA A 67 2.87 -3.10 -4.88
CA ALA A 67 4.26 -2.66 -4.78
C ALA A 67 4.40 -1.30 -4.08
N ILE A 68 3.44 -0.37 -4.30
CA ILE A 68 3.50 1.02 -3.81
C ILE A 68 2.71 1.20 -2.52
N ASN A 69 1.48 0.73 -2.50
CA ASN A 69 0.61 0.75 -1.34
C ASN A 69 -0.35 -0.44 -1.43
N TYR A 70 -0.98 -0.76 -0.31
CA TYR A 70 -1.99 -1.80 -0.24
C TYR A 70 -2.94 -1.56 0.94
N ALA A 71 -4.14 -2.14 0.85
CA ALA A 71 -5.06 -2.29 1.95
C ALA A 71 -5.24 -3.79 2.24
N LEU A 72 -5.32 -4.14 3.52
CA LEU A 72 -5.53 -5.49 3.99
C LEU A 72 -6.68 -5.50 5.00
N CYS A 73 -7.63 -6.42 4.82
CA CYS A 73 -8.70 -6.67 5.79
C CYS A 73 -8.56 -8.10 6.31
N ALA A 74 -8.59 -8.25 7.63
CA ALA A 74 -8.53 -9.55 8.29
C ALA A 74 -9.63 -9.63 9.36
N VAL A 75 -10.24 -10.80 9.48
CA VAL A 75 -11.33 -11.07 10.43
C VAL A 75 -10.82 -12.06 11.46
N LYS A 76 -11.08 -11.78 12.74
CA LYS A 76 -10.71 -12.70 13.82
C LYS A 76 -11.63 -13.92 13.76
N ASN A 77 -11.04 -15.11 13.80
CA ASN A 77 -11.77 -16.37 13.89
C ASN A 77 -12.41 -16.56 15.27
#